data_AF-A0A7D9EUL7-F1
#
_entry.id   AF-A0A7D9EUL7-F1
#
_cell.length_a   1.000
_cell.length_b   1.000
_cell.length_c   1.000
_cell.angle_alpha   90.00
_cell.angle_beta   90.00
_cell.angle_gamma   90.00
#
_symmetry.space_group_name_H-M   'P 1'
#
loop_
_entity.id
_entity.type
_entity.pdbx_description
1 polymer ?
#
loop_
_entity_poly.entity_id
_entity_poly.type
_entity_poly.pdbx_seq_one_letter_code
_entity_poly.pdbx_strand_id
1 'polypeptide(L)'
;MLGFVGKEIKIVKTIASPYVADLHGFMAIYVYCDIVQPQIVGNTSAKLLKSIPVKGKLGDVITKTSTNIQYVSVQTKLFEDVEIVLWNDTGNPVPSERGK
;
A
#
# COMPACT_ATOMS: atom_id res chain seq x y z
N MET A 1 -23.26 2.84 11.69
CA MET A 1 -23.38 3.17 10.26
C MET A 1 -22.10 3.90 9.86
N LEU A 2 -21.23 3.26 9.08
CA LEU A 2 -19.89 3.77 8.71
C LEU A 2 -20.05 4.92 7.69
N GLY A 3 -19.58 6.11 8.04
CA GLY A 3 -19.90 7.40 7.41
C GLY A 3 -19.22 7.69 6.06
N PHE A 4 -19.30 6.79 5.09
CA PHE A 4 -18.84 7.03 3.71
C PHE A 4 -19.97 7.04 2.68
N VAL A 5 -21.22 7.24 3.11
CA VAL A 5 -22.37 7.35 2.20
C VAL A 5 -22.33 8.73 1.52
N GLY A 6 -21.98 8.76 0.22
CA GLY A 6 -22.26 9.90 -0.66
C GLY A 6 -21.12 10.90 -0.90
N LYS A 7 -19.87 10.61 -0.52
CA LYS A 7 -18.73 11.44 -0.95
C LYS A 7 -18.07 10.86 -2.20
N GLU A 8 -17.96 11.67 -3.25
CA GLU A 8 -17.08 11.38 -4.38
C GLU A 8 -15.64 11.24 -3.88
N ILE A 9 -15.04 10.07 -4.07
CA ILE A 9 -13.62 9.85 -3.80
C ILE A 9 -12.86 10.54 -4.93
N LYS A 10 -12.43 11.78 -4.70
CA LYS A 10 -11.56 12.48 -5.64
C LYS A 10 -10.13 12.02 -5.41
N ILE A 11 -9.57 11.27 -6.36
CA ILE A 11 -8.14 10.97 -6.34
C ILE A 11 -7.42 12.28 -6.70
N VAL A 12 -6.93 13.00 -5.69
CA VAL A 12 -6.33 14.33 -5.84
C VAL A 12 -5.02 14.24 -6.63
N LYS A 13 -4.24 13.17 -6.40
CA LYS A 13 -2.95 12.96 -7.05
C LYS A 13 -2.64 11.48 -7.15
N THR A 14 -2.60 10.96 -8.38
CA THR A 14 -2.02 9.65 -8.66
C THR A 14 -0.58 9.87 -9.10
N ILE A 15 0.37 9.46 -8.28
CA ILE A 15 1.77 9.35 -8.71
C ILE A 15 1.92 7.91 -9.22
N ALA A 16 1.63 7.72 -10.51
CA ALA A 16 1.93 6.48 -11.20
C ALA A 16 3.29 6.62 -11.88
N SER A 17 4.22 5.70 -11.58
CA SER A 17 5.40 5.55 -12.42
C SER A 17 4.94 5.01 -13.78
N PRO A 18 5.48 5.50 -14.92
CA PRO A 18 5.23 4.89 -16.23
C PRO A 18 5.86 3.48 -16.34
N TYR A 19 6.60 3.05 -15.32
CA TYR A 19 7.38 1.83 -15.32
C TYR A 19 6.83 0.78 -14.38
N VAL A 20 6.95 -0.48 -14.80
CA VAL A 20 6.59 -1.64 -13.99
C VAL A 20 7.51 -1.68 -12.76
N ALA A 21 6.91 -1.86 -11.58
CA ALA A 21 7.67 -2.05 -10.35
C ALA A 21 8.55 -3.30 -10.48
N ASP A 22 9.84 -3.15 -10.19
CA ASP A 22 10.75 -4.28 -10.16
C ASP A 22 10.60 -5.00 -8.83
N LEU A 23 10.04 -6.21 -8.84
CA LEU A 23 9.82 -7.01 -7.65
C LEU A 23 10.95 -8.01 -7.38
N HIS A 24 12.08 -7.89 -8.09
CA HIS A 24 13.26 -8.71 -7.82
C HIS A 24 13.98 -8.29 -6.54
N GLY A 25 14.34 -9.30 -5.73
CA GLY A 25 15.18 -9.09 -4.55
C GLY A 25 14.45 -8.82 -3.23
N PHE A 26 13.11 -8.85 -3.22
CA PHE A 26 12.31 -8.79 -2.00
C PHE A 26 11.09 -9.70 -2.05
N MET A 27 10.60 -10.13 -0.89
CA MET A 27 9.53 -11.12 -0.75
C MET A 27 8.17 -10.52 -0.44
N ALA A 28 8.11 -9.28 0.04
CA ALA A 28 6.86 -8.64 0.42
C ALA A 28 6.87 -7.13 0.15
N ILE A 29 5.68 -6.61 -0.14
CA ILE A 29 5.38 -5.18 -0.20
C ILE A 29 4.53 -4.84 1.02
N TYR A 30 4.95 -3.83 1.75
CA TYR A 30 4.22 -3.25 2.88
C TYR A 30 3.56 -1.95 2.42
N VAL A 31 2.23 -1.91 2.57
CA VAL A 31 1.41 -0.75 2.24
C VAL A 31 1.17 0.03 3.52
N TYR A 32 1.83 1.18 3.67
CA TYR A 32 1.61 2.10 4.78
C TYR A 32 0.55 3.13 4.43
N CYS A 33 -0.20 3.56 5.43
CA CYS A 33 -1.24 4.57 5.28
C CYS A 33 -1.24 5.49 6.49
N ASP A 34 -1.14 6.79 6.27
CA ASP A 34 -0.99 7.81 7.31
C ASP A 34 -2.22 7.92 8.24
N ILE A 35 -3.43 7.65 7.74
CA ILE A 35 -4.67 7.72 8.53
C ILE A 35 -4.97 6.46 9.33
N VAL A 36 -4.24 5.36 9.12
CA VAL A 36 -4.46 4.10 9.84
C VAL A 36 -3.95 4.22 11.28
N GLN A 37 -4.71 3.67 12.23
CA GLN A 37 -4.26 3.57 13.62
C GLN A 37 -3.00 2.67 13.69
N PRO A 38 -1.92 3.09 14.38
CA PRO A 38 -0.73 2.27 14.53
C PRO A 38 -1.07 0.90 15.14
N GLN A 39 -0.56 -0.16 14.51
CA GLN A 39 -0.71 -1.53 14.98
C GLN A 39 0.66 -2.16 15.20
N ILE A 40 0.73 -3.13 16.13
CA ILE A 40 1.97 -3.86 16.39
C ILE A 40 2.18 -4.88 15.27
N VAL A 41 3.30 -4.74 14.56
CA VAL A 41 3.77 -5.66 13.51
C VAL A 41 5.15 -6.15 13.91
N GLY A 42 5.24 -7.42 14.30
CA GLY A 42 6.47 -7.96 14.89
C GLY A 42 6.83 -7.24 16.19
N ASN A 43 7.95 -6.53 16.19
CA ASN A 43 8.47 -5.73 17.31
C ASN A 43 8.26 -4.22 17.14
N THR A 44 7.56 -3.77 16.09
CA THR A 44 7.41 -2.35 15.75
C THR A 44 5.95 -1.92 15.71
N SER A 45 5.64 -0.74 16.22
CA SER A 45 4.33 -0.09 16.02
C SER A 45 4.32 0.67 14.71
N ALA A 46 3.46 0.29 13.77
CA ALA A 46 3.44 0.84 12.42
C ALA A 46 2.02 1.06 11.90
N LYS A 47 1.84 2.11 11.08
CA LYS A 47 0.57 2.40 10.40
C LYS A 47 0.41 1.57 9.12
N LEU A 48 0.47 0.26 9.29
CA LEU A 48 0.40 -0.69 8.18
C LEU A 48 -1.05 -0.90 7.77
N LEU A 49 -1.37 -0.71 6.49
CA LEU A 49 -2.67 -1.06 5.93
C LEU A 49 -2.70 -2.54 5.51
N LYS A 50 -1.64 -3.02 4.86
CA LYS A 50 -1.57 -4.39 4.33
C LYS A 50 -0.14 -4.84 4.05
N SER A 51 0.11 -6.14 4.17
CA SER A 51 1.28 -6.80 3.58
C SER A 51 0.85 -7.63 2.36
N ILE A 52 1.56 -7.47 1.26
CA ILE A 52 1.32 -8.16 0.00
C ILE A 52 2.55 -9.03 -0.29
N PRO A 53 2.43 -10.37 -0.20
CA PRO A 53 3.54 -11.24 -0.57
C PRO A 53 3.78 -11.15 -2.08
N VAL A 54 5.02 -10.91 -2.46
CA VAL A 54 5.49 -11.04 -3.83
C VAL A 54 5.51 -12.53 -4.16
N LYS A 55 4.86 -12.90 -5.25
CA LYS A 55 4.86 -14.25 -5.81
C LYS A 55 5.26 -14.13 -7.28
N GLY A 56 5.62 -15.24 -7.93
CA GLY A 56 6.01 -15.26 -9.34
C GLY A 56 7.47 -15.57 -9.56
N LYS A 57 7.84 -15.75 -10.84
CA LYS A 57 9.20 -15.95 -11.32
C LYS A 57 9.65 -14.72 -12.13
N LEU A 58 10.95 -14.62 -12.39
CA LEU A 58 11.52 -13.60 -13.29
C LEU A 58 10.79 -13.61 -14.63
N GLY A 59 10.21 -12.48 -15.01
CA GLY A 59 9.45 -12.31 -16.26
C GLY A 59 7.93 -12.36 -16.10
N ASP A 60 7.41 -12.74 -14.94
CA ASP A 60 5.98 -12.72 -14.68
C ASP A 60 5.48 -11.30 -14.39
N VAL A 61 4.39 -10.89 -15.05
CA VAL A 61 3.63 -9.69 -14.67
C VAL A 61 2.44 -10.13 -13.83
N ILE A 62 2.43 -9.76 -12.55
CA ILE A 62 1.41 -10.20 -11.60
C ILE A 62 0.53 -9.03 -11.17
N THR A 63 -0.74 -9.14 -11.53
CA THR A 63 -1.78 -8.22 -11.06
C THR A 63 -2.48 -8.82 -9.86
N LYS A 64 -2.40 -8.15 -8.71
CA LYS A 64 -3.04 -8.59 -7.46
C LYS A 64 -4.24 -7.71 -7.11
N THR A 65 -5.43 -8.17 -7.47
CA THR A 65 -6.67 -7.55 -6.98
C THR A 65 -7.08 -8.22 -5.68
N SER A 66 -7.28 -7.43 -4.62
CA SER A 66 -7.80 -7.95 -3.34
C SER A 66 -9.32 -8.04 -3.42
N THR A 67 -9.87 -9.25 -3.40
CA THR A 67 -11.32 -9.49 -3.44
C THR A 67 -11.97 -9.44 -2.06
N ASN A 68 -11.18 -9.59 -0.98
CA ASN A 68 -11.65 -9.51 0.39
C ASN A 68 -11.44 -8.10 0.95
N ILE A 69 -12.54 -7.44 1.34
CA ILE A 69 -12.51 -6.15 2.02
C ILE A 69 -11.98 -6.36 3.43
N GLN A 70 -10.85 -5.72 3.73
CA GLN A 70 -10.25 -5.73 5.07
C GLN A 70 -10.53 -4.38 5.73
N TYR A 71 -11.28 -4.39 6.83
CA TYR A 71 -11.53 -3.19 7.62
C TYR A 71 -10.35 -2.95 8.56
N VAL A 72 -9.85 -1.72 8.58
CA VAL A 72 -8.77 -1.28 9.48
C VAL A 72 -9.23 -0.04 10.22
N SER A 73 -8.90 0.05 11.52
CA SER A 73 -9.22 1.21 12.34
C SER A 73 -8.43 2.43 11.87
N VAL A 74 -9.11 3.57 11.74
CA VAL A 74 -8.49 4.86 11.40
C VAL A 74 -8.22 5.67 12.67
N GLN A 75 -7.11 6.40 12.67
CA GLN A 75 -6.70 7.25 13.80
C GLN A 75 -7.57 8.50 13.91
N THR A 76 -8.02 9.06 12.78
CA THR A 76 -8.83 10.27 12.72
C THR A 76 -10.14 10.02 11.99
N LYS A 77 -11.20 10.72 12.43
CA LYS A 77 -12.52 10.72 11.76
C LYS A 77 -12.61 11.76 10.65
N LEU A 78 -11.76 12.78 10.69
CA LEU A 78 -11.71 13.87 9.72
C LEU A 78 -10.31 13.91 9.13
N PHE A 79 -10.25 13.75 7.82
CA PHE A 79 -9.04 13.86 7.02
C PHE A 79 -9.43 14.41 5.65
N GLU A 80 -8.54 15.19 5.06
CA GLU A 80 -8.71 15.76 3.72
C GLU A 80 -7.91 14.95 2.70
N ASP A 81 -6.68 14.61 3.06
CA ASP A 81 -5.77 13.81 2.26
C ASP A 81 -5.47 12.46 2.92
N VAL A 82 -5.12 11.48 2.08
CA VAL A 82 -4.65 10.15 2.49
C VAL A 82 -3.38 9.85 1.72
N GLU A 83 -2.30 9.59 2.45
CA GLU A 83 -1.02 9.22 1.87
C GLU A 83 -0.79 7.72 1.98
N ILE A 84 -0.48 7.08 0.85
CA ILE A 84 -0.16 5.65 0.78
C ILE A 84 1.27 5.51 0.27
N VAL A 85 2.08 4.75 1.00
CA VAL A 85 3.49 4.53 0.68
C VAL A 85 3.78 3.03 0.62
N LEU A 86 4.51 2.61 -0.41
CA LEU A 86 4.85 1.21 -0.66
C LEU A 86 6.33 0.97 -0.37
N TRP A 87 6.61 0.11 0.60
CA TRP A 87 7.97 -0.28 0.98
C TRP A 87 8.18 -1.77 0.76
N ASN A 88 9.39 -2.18 0.47
CA ASN A 88 9.78 -3.58 0.45
C ASN A 88 10.18 -4.06 1.86
N ASP A 89 10.46 -5.36 1.99
CA ASP A 89 10.93 -5.99 3.23
C ASP A 89 12.34 -5.58 3.67
N THR A 90 13.13 -4.97 2.79
CA THR A 90 14.44 -4.38 3.12
C THR A 90 14.33 -2.97 3.71
N GLY A 91 13.12 -2.42 3.83
CA GLY A 91 12.91 -1.08 4.37
C GLY A 91 13.17 0.05 3.37
N ASN A 92 13.12 -0.24 2.07
CA ASN A 92 13.28 0.75 1.00
C ASN A 92 11.95 0.96 0.26
N PRO A 93 11.71 2.13 -0.34
CA PRO A 93 10.60 2.32 -1.27
C PRO A 93 10.65 1.28 -2.40
N VAL A 94 9.49 0.77 -2.82
CA VAL A 94 9.42 -0.19 -3.92
C VAL A 94 10.01 0.44 -5.19
N PRO A 95 11.06 -0.15 -5.80
CA PRO A 95 11.72 0.44 -6.95
C PRO A 95 10.85 0.34 -8.19
N SER A 96 10.89 1.40 -9.01
CA SER A 96 10.27 1.46 -10.34
C SER A 96 11.32 1.52 -11.46
N GLU A 97 12.58 1.15 -11.16
CA GLU A 97 13.77 1.52 -11.95
C GLU A 97 13.89 0.84 -13.31
N ARG A 98 13.15 -0.24 -13.58
CA ARG A 98 13.37 -1.07 -14.77
C ARG A 98 12.80 -0.53 -16.09
N GLY A 99 12.53 0.77 -16.18
CA GLY A 99 12.04 1.41 -17.40
C GLY A 99 12.79 2.66 -17.87
N LYS A 100 14.02 2.90 -17.41
CA LYS A 100 14.89 3.87 -18.08
C LYS A 100 15.17 3.48 -19.54
#